data_AF-A0A1J3G1U6-F1
#
_entry.id   AF-A0A1J3G1U6-F1
#
_cell.length_a   1.000
_cell.length_b   1.000
_cell.length_c   1.000
_cell.angle_alpha   90.00
_cell.angle_beta   90.00
_cell.angle_gamma   90.00
#
_symmetry.space_group_name_H-M   'P 1'
#
loop_
_entity.id
_entity.type
_entity.pdbx_description
1 polymer ?
#
loop_
_entity_poly.entity_id
_entity_poly.type
_entity_poly.pdbx_seq_one_letter_code
_entity_poly.pdbx_strand_id
1 'polypeptide(L)'
;SFFYKLFSNGMLESEQKHVTLKIDASEEAAVMELLKFMYSNSLTFTTVPALLDVLMAADKFEVASCMKYCSRLLLTMPMTLDSSLLLLDLPTSLLMADSVKPL
;
A
#
# COMPACT_ATOMS: atom_id res chain seq x y z
N SER A 1 1.55 -10.11 6.53
CA SER A 1 2.40 -8.94 6.80
C SER A 1 3.82 -9.30 6.45
N PHE A 2 4.32 -8.74 5.35
CA PHE A 2 5.61 -9.03 4.76
C PHE A 2 6.76 -8.84 5.74
N PHE A 3 6.81 -7.69 6.41
CA PHE A 3 7.88 -7.35 7.36
C PHE A 3 7.94 -8.29 8.56
N TYR A 4 6.79 -8.77 9.05
CA TYR A 4 6.79 -9.75 10.13
C TYR A 4 7.48 -11.05 9.68
N LYS A 5 7.06 -11.59 8.52
CA LYS A 5 7.68 -12.80 7.94
C LYS A 5 9.17 -12.59 7.66
N LEU A 6 9.57 -11.42 7.19
CA LEU A 6 10.97 -11.10 6.90
C LEU A 6 11.89 -11.35 8.10
N PHE A 7 11.44 -10.99 9.30
CA PHE A 7 12.22 -11.12 10.55
C PHE A 7 11.91 -12.39 11.37
N SER A 8 10.84 -13.13 11.04
CA SER A 8 10.39 -14.25 11.87
C SER A 8 10.42 -15.62 11.18
N ASN A 9 10.72 -15.69 9.87
CA ASN A 9 10.50 -16.89 9.07
C ASN A 9 11.74 -17.81 8.94
N GLY A 10 12.75 -17.61 9.79
CA GLY A 10 13.93 -18.49 9.87
C GLY A 10 14.80 -18.51 8.62
N MET A 11 14.62 -17.54 7.71
CA MET A 11 15.52 -17.32 6.59
C MET A 11 16.74 -16.52 7.05
N LEU A 12 17.78 -16.46 6.23
CA LEU A 12 19.05 -15.78 6.56
C LEU A 12 18.84 -14.31 6.96
N GLU A 13 17.80 -13.68 6.42
CA GLU A 13 17.37 -12.31 6.72
C GLU A 13 16.78 -12.16 8.13
N SER A 14 16.20 -13.23 8.69
CA SER A 14 15.59 -13.21 10.03
C SER A 14 16.63 -13.09 11.15
N GLU A 15 17.89 -13.45 10.89
CA GLU A 15 19.00 -13.28 11.84
C GLU A 15 19.72 -11.92 11.70
N GLN A 16 19.31 -11.10 10.72
CA GLN A 16 19.98 -9.84 10.42
C GLN A 16 19.23 -8.63 11.01
N LYS A 17 20.00 -7.70 11.59
CA LYS A 17 19.48 -6.39 12.05
C LYS A 17 19.27 -5.39 10.91
N HIS A 18 19.91 -5.62 9.78
CA HIS A 18 19.86 -4.76 8.60
C HIS A 18 19.40 -5.60 7.42
N VAL A 19 18.33 -5.16 6.75
CA VAL A 19 17.82 -5.82 5.54
C VAL A 19 17.76 -4.78 4.43
N THR A 20 18.15 -5.19 3.22
CA THR A 20 18.09 -4.34 2.04
C THR A 20 16.88 -4.74 1.19
N LEU A 21 15.95 -3.82 0.99
CA LEU A 21 14.83 -4.01 0.06
C LEU A 21 15.23 -3.44 -1.30
N LYS A 22 15.06 -4.24 -2.35
CA LYS A 22 15.21 -3.77 -3.73
C LYS A 22 13.87 -3.20 -4.18
N ILE A 23 13.88 -1.95 -4.60
CA ILE A 23 12.72 -1.22 -5.11
C ILE A 23 13.11 -0.55 -6.41
N ASP A 24 12.12 -0.27 -7.26
CA ASP A 24 12.36 0.55 -8.44
C ASP A 24 12.47 2.03 -8.03
N ALA A 25 13.26 2.82 -8.76
CA ALA A 25 13.45 4.24 -8.46
C ALA A 25 12.13 5.04 -8.48
N SER A 26 11.15 4.59 -9.28
CA SER A 26 9.82 5.17 -9.32
C SER A 26 8.99 4.91 -8.05
N GLU A 27 9.29 3.86 -7.29
CA GLU A 27 8.52 3.45 -6.11
C GLU A 27 9.04 4.09 -4.81
N GLU A 28 10.23 4.71 -4.82
CA GLU A 28 10.91 5.19 -3.60
C GLU A 28 10.02 6.09 -2.74
N ALA A 29 9.36 7.08 -3.35
CA ALA A 29 8.48 8.00 -2.64
C ALA A 29 7.28 7.28 -1.99
N ALA A 30 6.69 6.31 -2.70
CA ALA A 30 5.56 5.54 -2.20
C ALA A 30 5.97 4.61 -1.05
N VAL A 31 7.14 3.97 -1.14
CA VAL A 31 7.67 3.10 -0.09
C VAL A 31 8.03 3.89 1.16
N MET A 32 8.64 5.06 1.02
CA MET A 32 8.95 5.93 2.16
C MET A 32 7.68 6.41 2.87
N GLU A 33 6.64 6.75 2.11
CA GLU A 33 5.36 7.16 2.68
C GLU A 33 4.64 5.98 3.37
N LEU A 34 4.72 4.78 2.80
CA LEU A 34 4.20 3.56 3.43
C LEU A 34 4.90 3.28 4.78
N LEU A 35 6.23 3.38 4.84
CA LEU A 35 6.98 3.21 6.08
C LEU A 35 6.55 4.25 7.12
N LYS A 36 6.44 5.53 6.72
CA LYS A 36 5.94 6.59 7.59
C LYS A 36 4.52 6.30 8.09
N PHE A 37 3.64 5.76 7.25
CA PHE A 37 2.30 5.34 7.66
C PHE A 37 2.35 4.24 8.71
N MET A 38 3.25 3.26 8.60
CA MET A 38 3.36 2.20 9.61
C MET A 38 3.70 2.74 11.01
N TYR A 39 4.44 3.84 11.11
CA TYR A 39 4.79 4.48 12.39
C TYR A 39 3.79 5.53 12.86
N SER A 40 3.22 6.31 11.94
CA SER A 40 2.36 7.48 12.27
C SER A 40 0.87 7.24 12.06
N ASN A 41 0.51 6.17 11.35
CA ASN A 41 -0.85 5.88 10.89
C ASN A 41 -1.47 7.00 10.03
N SER A 42 -0.63 7.77 9.32
CA SER A 42 -1.02 8.93 8.51
C SER A 42 -0.31 8.94 7.15
N LEU A 43 -1.00 9.43 6.12
CA LEU A 43 -0.44 9.72 4.79
C LEU A 43 -0.46 11.23 4.53
N THR A 44 0.55 11.72 3.84
CA THR A 44 0.71 13.11 3.42
C THR A 44 0.39 13.33 1.95
N PHE A 45 0.30 12.28 1.14
CA PHE A 45 -0.16 12.40 -0.23
C PHE A 45 -1.67 12.70 -0.28
N THR A 46 -2.00 13.72 -1.06
CA THR A 46 -3.38 14.20 -1.25
C THR A 46 -3.84 14.11 -2.70
N THR A 47 -3.04 13.49 -3.59
CA THR A 47 -3.35 13.33 -5.01
C THR A 47 -3.66 11.87 -5.34
N VAL A 48 -4.59 11.64 -6.27
CA VAL A 48 -5.01 10.30 -6.68
C VAL A 48 -3.84 9.43 -7.17
N PRO A 49 -2.95 9.91 -8.08
CA PRO A 49 -1.85 9.07 -8.57
C PRO A 49 -0.88 8.65 -7.46
N ALA A 50 -0.50 9.57 -6.57
CA ALA A 50 0.41 9.27 -5.47
C ALA A 50 -0.21 8.29 -4.46
N LEU A 51 -1.53 8.37 -4.24
CA LEU A 51 -2.26 7.41 -3.41
C LEU A 51 -2.34 6.02 -4.05
N LEU A 52 -2.45 5.95 -5.39
CA LEU A 52 -2.40 4.68 -6.12
C LEU A 52 -1.00 4.05 -6.04
N ASP A 53 0.06 4.84 -6.16
CA ASP A 53 1.44 4.34 -6.00
C ASP A 53 1.67 3.77 -4.60
N VAL A 54 1.18 4.47 -3.55
CA VAL A 54 1.23 3.95 -2.17
C VAL A 54 0.36 2.71 -2.01
N LEU A 55 -0.81 2.64 -2.64
CA LEU A 55 -1.68 1.47 -2.60
C LEU A 55 -1.00 0.26 -3.25
N MET A 56 -0.33 0.43 -4.39
CA MET A 56 0.46 -0.61 -5.06
C MET A 56 1.63 -1.08 -4.19
N ALA A 57 2.36 -0.15 -3.57
CA ALA A 57 3.42 -0.49 -2.61
C ALA A 57 2.84 -1.22 -1.38
N ALA A 58 1.70 -0.79 -0.86
CA ALA A 58 1.05 -1.42 0.29
C ALA A 58 0.60 -2.85 0.00
N ASP A 59 0.11 -3.12 -1.21
CA ASP A 59 -0.20 -4.48 -1.69
C ASP A 59 1.07 -5.34 -1.79
N LYS A 60 2.11 -4.82 -2.46
CA LYS A 60 3.42 -5.47 -2.61
C LYS A 60 4.04 -5.88 -1.27
N PHE A 61 3.92 -5.03 -0.24
CA PHE A 61 4.46 -5.27 1.10
C PHE A 61 3.42 -5.81 2.11
N GLU A 62 2.26 -6.27 1.64
CA GLU A 62 1.18 -6.85 2.45
C GLU A 62 0.75 -5.99 3.68
N VAL A 63 0.69 -4.67 3.53
CA VAL A 63 0.30 -3.73 4.60
C VAL A 63 -1.20 -3.43 4.53
N ALA A 64 -2.02 -4.35 5.04
CA ALA A 64 -3.47 -4.30 4.93
C ALA A 64 -4.13 -3.04 5.51
N SER A 65 -3.56 -2.45 6.57
CA SER A 65 -4.08 -1.20 7.14
C SER A 65 -3.92 -0.02 6.18
N CYS A 66 -2.78 0.07 5.49
CA CYS A 66 -2.51 1.10 4.52
C CYS A 66 -3.36 0.93 3.25
N MET A 67 -3.54 -0.32 2.78
CA MET A 67 -4.44 -0.62 1.67
C MET A 67 -5.87 -0.11 1.95
N LYS A 68 -6.44 -0.48 3.11
CA LYS A 68 -7.78 -0.03 3.52
C LYS A 68 -7.85 1.50 3.66
N TYR A 69 -6.81 2.13 4.17
CA TYR A 69 -6.76 3.58 4.33
C TYR A 69 -6.75 4.30 2.97
N CYS A 70 -5.86 3.89 2.05
CA CYS A 70 -5.77 4.45 0.71
C CYS A 70 -7.08 4.25 -0.07
N SER A 71 -7.66 3.04 -0.04
CA SER A 71 -8.92 2.78 -0.74
C SER A 71 -10.05 3.68 -0.25
N ARG A 72 -10.21 3.87 1.07
CA ARG A 72 -11.21 4.80 1.60
C ARG A 72 -10.93 6.23 1.17
N LEU A 73 -9.67 6.67 1.22
CA LEU A 73 -9.31 8.04 0.86
C LEU A 73 -9.60 8.30 -0.63
N LEU A 74 -9.23 7.37 -1.51
CA LEU A 74 -9.53 7.41 -2.95
C LEU A 74 -11.03 7.49 -3.22
N LEU A 75 -11.85 6.70 -2.51
CA LEU A 75 -13.32 6.74 -2.65
C LEU A 75 -13.94 8.06 -2.16
N THR A 76 -13.29 8.79 -1.26
CA THR A 76 -13.75 10.10 -0.78
C THR A 76 -13.30 11.27 -1.64
N MET A 77 -12.35 11.07 -2.56
CA MET A 77 -11.91 12.13 -3.47
C MET A 77 -12.99 12.39 -4.54
N PRO A 78 -13.17 13.65 -4.98
CA PRO A 78 -14.08 13.95 -6.07
C PRO A 78 -13.61 13.24 -7.33
N MET A 79 -14.38 12.25 -7.78
CA MET A 79 -14.12 11.47 -9.00
C MET A 79 -14.12 12.41 -10.21
N THR A 80 -12.93 12.73 -10.72
CA THR A 80 -12.76 13.26 -12.07
C THR A 80 -12.68 12.10 -13.05
N LEU A 81 -13.06 12.33 -14.31
CA LEU A 81 -13.08 11.29 -15.35
C LEU A 81 -11.72 10.56 -15.48
N ASP A 82 -10.62 11.29 -15.31
CA ASP A 82 -9.25 10.74 -15.33
C ASP A 82 -8.96 9.82 -14.13
N SER A 83 -9.43 10.17 -12.92
CA SER A 83 -9.32 9.28 -11.75
C SER A 83 -10.18 8.01 -11.87
N SER A 84 -11.34 8.10 -12.54
CA SER A 84 -12.20 6.95 -12.77
C SER A 84 -11.57 5.93 -13.72
N LEU A 85 -10.84 6.38 -14.75
CA LEU A 85 -10.15 5.48 -15.67
C LEU A 85 -9.01 4.75 -14.98
N LEU A 86 -8.19 5.46 -14.20
CA LEU A 86 -7.08 4.86 -13.46
C LEU A 86 -7.51 3.82 -12.42
N LEU A 87 -8.69 3.99 -11.81
CA LEU A 87 -9.26 3.02 -10.86
C LEU A 87 -9.81 1.76 -11.56
N LEU A 88 -10.27 1.86 -12.81
CA LEU A 88 -10.75 0.71 -13.58
C LEU A 88 -9.61 -0.22 -14.03
N ASP A 89 -8.41 0.32 -14.21
CA ASP A 89 -7.21 -0.44 -14.59
C ASP A 89 -6.54 -1.13 -13.38
N LEU A 90 -7.05 -0.93 -12.17
CA LEU A 90 -6.47 -1.53 -10.96
C LEU A 90 -6.79 -3.04 -10.87
N PRO A 91 -5.85 -3.88 -10.42
CA PRO A 91 -6.09 -5.31 -10.27
C PRO A 91 -7.31 -5.61 -9.39
N THR A 92 -8.16 -6.54 -9.83
CA THR A 92 -9.42 -6.90 -9.15
C THR A 92 -9.22 -7.37 -7.70
N SER A 93 -8.03 -7.82 -7.32
CA SER A 93 -7.68 -8.19 -5.95
C SER A 93 -7.77 -7.03 -4.95
N LEU A 94 -7.56 -5.78 -5.39
CA LEU A 94 -7.67 -4.59 -4.54
C LEU A 94 -9.12 -4.12 -4.37
N LEU A 95 -9.99 -4.37 -5.35
CA LEU A 95 -11.41 -3.99 -5.33
C LEU A 95 -12.25 -4.88 -4.40
N MET A 96 -11.82 -6.12 -4.15
CA MET A 96 -12.55 -7.09 -3.32
C MET A 96 -12.34 -6.91 -1.81
N ALA A 97 -11.51 -5.94 -1.38
CA ALA A 97 -11.16 -5.75 0.02
C ALA A 97 -12.33 -5.31 0.93
N ASP A 98 -13.48 -4.91 0.36
CA ASP A 98 -14.65 -4.42 1.10
C ASP A 98 -15.94 -5.27 0.93
N SER A 99 -15.90 -6.39 0.20
CA SER A 99 -17.13 -7.13 -0.14
C SER A 99 -17.52 -8.29 0.77
N VAL A 100 -17.00 -8.39 2.00
CA VAL A 100 -17.50 -9.41 2.95
C VAL A 100 -17.85 -8.80 4.29
N LYS A 101 -19.07 -8.26 4.35
CA LYS A 101 -19.78 -8.02 5.61
C LYS A 101 -20.51 -9.34 5.96
N PRO A 102 -20.19 -10.02 7.07
CA PRO A 102 -21.01 -11.16 7.50
C PRO A 102 -22.39 -10.66 7.93
N LEU A 103 -23.43 -11.38 7.49
CA LEU A 103 -24.84 -11.23 7.89
C LEU A 103 -25.03 -11.53 9.38
#